data_AF-A0A2D3WL59-F1
#
_entry.id   AF-A0A2D3WL59-F1
#
_cell.length_a   1.000
_cell.length_b   1.000
_cell.length_c   1.000
_cell.angle_alpha   90.00
_cell.angle_beta   90.00
_cell.angle_gamma   90.00
#
_symmetry.space_group_name_H-M   'P 1'
#
loop_
_entity.id
_entity.type
_entity.pdbx_description
1 polymer ?
#
loop_
_entity_poly.entity_id
_entity_poly.type
_entity_poly.pdbx_seq_one_letter_code
_entity_poly.pdbx_strand_id
1 'polypeptide(L)' 'MSRESKTIDERIERIYKMAKEHYGEVRFVGIKLHTKIGWIAKIQFDEFESLIAEGETATEALRNLRKRLKKIIDRYNMV' A
#
# COMPACT_ATOMS: atom_id res chain seq x y z
N MET A 1 -10.40 -23.54 7.85
CA MET A 1 -9.24 -22.74 8.31
C MET A 1 -9.68 -21.29 8.46
N SER A 2 -9.83 -20.81 9.69
CA SER A 2 -9.97 -19.37 9.95
C SER A 2 -8.82 -18.65 9.26
N ARG A 3 -9.12 -17.78 8.30
CA ARG A 3 -8.12 -16.82 7.83
C ARG A 3 -7.89 -15.89 9.01
N GLU A 4 -6.86 -16.15 9.81
CA GLU A 4 -6.44 -15.20 10.83
C GLU A 4 -6.30 -13.83 10.15
N SER A 5 -6.98 -12.84 10.73
CA SER A 5 -6.98 -11.50 10.18
C SER A 5 -5.56 -10.95 10.31
N LYS A 6 -4.93 -10.66 9.18
CA LYS A 6 -3.58 -10.08 9.18
C LYS A 6 -3.52 -8.83 10.04
N THR A 7 -2.46 -8.70 10.82
CA THR A 7 -2.13 -7.50 11.59
C THR A 7 -1.81 -6.32 10.66
N ILE A 8 -1.63 -5.13 11.22
CA ILE A 8 -1.31 -3.93 10.43
C ILE A 8 0.13 -4.00 9.91
N ASP A 9 1.07 -4.42 10.74
CA ASP A 9 2.48 -4.67 10.43
C ASP A 9 2.63 -5.67 9.27
N GLU A 10 2.02 -6.86 9.35
CA GLU A 10 2.04 -7.84 8.26
C GLU A 10 1.50 -7.29 6.93
N ARG A 11 0.51 -6.38 6.99
CA ARG A 11 -0.04 -5.74 5.79
C ARG A 11 0.93 -4.72 5.20
N ILE A 12 1.59 -3.94 6.06
CA ILE A 12 2.59 -2.95 5.67
C ILE A 12 3.79 -3.65 5.04
N GLU A 13 4.33 -4.68 5.70
CA GLU A 13 5.46 -5.48 5.19
C GLU A 13 5.16 -6.08 3.82
N ARG A 14 3.95 -6.59 3.62
CA ARG A 14 3.54 -7.14 2.33
C ARG A 14 3.47 -6.09 1.22
N ILE A 15 3.02 -4.87 1.54
CA ILE A 15 3.00 -3.76 0.57
C ILE A 15 4.43 -3.32 0.26
N TYR A 16 5.26 -3.15 1.29
CA TYR A 16 6.67 -2.78 1.14
C TYR A 16 7.43 -3.78 0.27
N LYS A 17 7.33 -5.08 0.57
CA LYS A 17 8.00 -6.13 -0.20
C LYS A 17 7.57 -6.13 -1.67
N MET A 18 6.26 -6.05 -1.92
CA MET A 18 5.72 -5.97 -3.29
C MET A 18 6.20 -4.72 -4.03
N ALA A 19 6.28 -3.57 -3.36
CA ALA A 19 6.76 -2.36 -4.00
C ALA A 19 8.26 -2.44 -4.30
N LYS A 20 9.05 -2.93 -3.32
CA LYS A 20 10.50 -3.06 -3.45
C LYS A 20 10.92 -4.04 -4.56
N GLU A 21 10.21 -5.16 -4.68
CA GLU A 21 10.46 -6.16 -5.74
C GLU A 21 10.27 -5.61 -7.16
N HIS A 22 9.39 -4.60 -7.34
CA HIS A 22 9.03 -4.10 -8.66
C HIS A 22 9.61 -2.72 -9.01
N TYR A 23 9.86 -1.86 -8.00
CA TYR A 23 10.25 -0.46 -8.20
C TYR A 23 11.60 -0.12 -7.57
N GLY A 24 12.33 -1.09 -7.00
CA GLY A 24 13.61 -0.84 -6.36
C GLY A 24 13.46 -0.20 -4.98
N GLU A 25 14.20 0.86 -4.68
CA GLU A 25 14.15 1.47 -3.36
C GLU A 25 12.84 2.24 -3.13
N VAL A 26 12.21 1.94 -1.99
CA VAL A 26 10.89 2.44 -1.62
C VAL A 26 10.84 2.70 -0.12
N ARG A 27 9.99 3.63 0.29
CA ARG A 27 9.71 3.93 1.70
C ARG A 27 8.23 3.86 1.97
N PHE A 28 7.83 2.96 2.88
CA PHE A 28 6.48 3.05 3.45
C PHE A 28 6.44 4.26 4.39
N VAL A 29 5.70 5.31 4.01
CA VAL A 29 5.71 6.59 4.73
C VAL A 29 4.84 6.50 5.98
N GLY A 30 3.73 5.76 5.90
CA GLY A 30 2.87 5.53 7.05
C GLY A 30 1.40 5.40 6.71
N ILE A 31 0.63 5.17 7.76
CA ILE A 31 -0.82 5.22 7.76
C ILE A 31 -1.29 6.22 8.81
N LYS A 32 -2.11 7.19 8.41
CA LYS A 32 -2.56 8.29 9.28
C LYS A 32 -4.05 8.51 9.17
N LEU A 33 -4.65 8.95 10.26
CA LEU A 33 -6.03 9.42 10.28
C LEU A 33 -6.09 10.89 9.86
N HIS A 34 -6.96 11.21 8.90
CA HIS A 34 -7.20 12.55 8.41
C HIS A 34 -8.66 12.95 8.66
N THR A 35 -8.86 14.15 9.20
CA THR A 35 -10.16 14.61 9.72
C THR A 35 -11.28 14.70 8.68
N LYS A 36 -10.95 14.88 7.40
CA LYS A 36 -11.94 14.98 6.31
C LYS A 36 -12.03 13.75 5.40
N ILE A 37 -10.99 12.91 5.40
CA ILE A 37 -10.79 11.87 4.37
C ILE A 37 -10.88 10.47 4.99
N GLY A 38 -10.67 10.34 6.30
CA GLY A 38 -10.52 9.05 6.96
C GLY A 38 -9.06 8.61 6.96
N TRP A 39 -8.81 7.31 6.84
CA TRP A 39 -7.46 6.76 6.90
C TRP A 39 -6.74 6.87 5.57
N ILE A 40 -5.50 7.34 5.59
CA ILE A 40 -4.65 7.51 4.42
C ILE A 40 -3.39 6.67 4.61
N ALA A 41 -3.15 5.74 3.70
CA ALA A 41 -1.90 4.98 3.59
C ALA A 41 -1.04 5.58 2.46
N LYS A 42 0.27 5.73 2.69
CA LYS A 42 1.21 6.30 1.72
C LYS A 42 2.49 5.46 1.60
N ILE A 43 2.90 5.22 0.36
CA ILE A 43 4.24 4.72 0.01
C ILE A 43 4.89 5.70 -0.95
N GLN A 44 6.19 5.91 -0.78
CA GLN A 44 7.03 6.76 -1.63
C GLN A 44 8.05 5.88 -2.35
N PHE A 45 8.31 6.19 -3.60
CA PHE A 45 9.31 5.54 -4.43
C PHE A 45 10.44 6.55 -4.67
N ASP A 46 11.66 6.07 -4.88
CA ASP A 46 12.80 6.97 -5.09
C ASP A 46 12.75 7.62 -6.49
N GLU A 47 12.38 6.86 -7.51
CA GLU A 47 12.34 7.33 -8.91
C GLU A 47 10.93 7.74 -9.38
N PHE A 48 9.90 7.56 -8.55
CA PHE A 48 8.50 7.80 -8.93
C PHE A 48 7.72 8.60 -7.90
N GLU A 49 6.59 9.17 -8.31
CA GLU A 49 5.66 9.83 -7.40
C GLU A 49 5.11 8.87 -6.33
N SER A 50 4.75 9.43 -5.18
CA SER A 50 4.15 8.65 -4.09
C SER A 50 2.80 8.06 -4.49
N LEU A 51 2.54 6.82 -4.05
CA LEU A 51 1.23 6.21 -4.14
C LEU A 51 0.50 6.34 -2.80
N ILE A 52 -0.73 6.86 -2.86
CA ILE A 52 -1.61 7.03 -1.70
C ILE A 52 -2.88 6.19 -1.88
N ALA A 53 -3.51 5.80 -0.78
CA ALA A 53 -4.87 5.26 -0.81
C ALA A 53 -5.62 5.58 0.47
N GLU A 54 -6.93 5.69 0.33
CA GLU A 54 -7.85 6.09 1.39
C GLU A 54 -8.73 4.91 1.81
N GLY A 55 -9.30 4.99 3.00
CA GLY A 55 -10.27 4.03 3.51
C GLY A 55 -10.96 4.51 4.79
N GLU A 56 -12.11 3.93 5.10
CA GLU A 56 -12.85 4.25 6.34
C GLU A 56 -12.12 3.69 7.57
N THR A 57 -11.33 2.64 7.37
CA THR A 57 -10.48 2.02 8.40
C THR A 57 -9.03 1.95 7.95
N ALA A 58 -8.10 1.84 8.90
CA ALA A 58 -6.68 1.66 8.61
C ALA A 58 -6.43 0.43 7.71
N THR A 59 -7.09 -0.68 8.03
CA THR A 59 -7.03 -1.92 7.26
C THR A 59 -7.51 -1.75 5.82
N GLU A 60 -8.54 -0.94 5.62
CA GLU A 60 -9.06 -0.66 4.29
C GLU A 60 -8.10 0.19 3.46
N ALA A 61 -7.55 1.26 4.04
CA ALA A 61 -6.57 2.10 3.35
C ALA A 61 -5.36 1.29 2.88
N LEU A 62 -4.83 0.39 3.72
CA LEU A 62 -3.76 -0.55 3.34
C LEU A 62 -4.18 -1.51 2.23
N ARG A 63 -5.39 -2.09 2.32
CA ARG A 63 -5.93 -2.98 1.29
C ARG A 63 -6.04 -2.27 -0.05
N ASN A 64 -6.50 -1.03 -0.04
CA ASN A 64 -6.66 -0.21 -1.24
C ASN A 64 -5.31 0.19 -1.82
N LEU A 65 -4.33 0.57 -0.98
CA LEU A 65 -2.97 0.86 -1.41
C LEU A 65 -2.34 -0.34 -2.13
N ARG A 66 -2.45 -1.53 -1.52
CA ARG A 66 -1.96 -2.77 -2.13
C ARG A 66 -2.64 -3.07 -3.47
N LYS A 67 -3.96 -2.89 -3.57
CA LYS A 67 -4.70 -3.09 -4.83
C LYS A 67 -4.23 -2.13 -5.91
N ARG A 68 -4.01 -0.85 -5.59
CA ARG A 68 -3.48 0.15 -6.52
C ARG A 68 -2.09 -0.25 -7.00
N LEU A 69 -1.19 -0.60 -6.08
CA LEU A 69 0.16 -1.06 -6.40
C LEU A 69 0.13 -2.25 -7.37
N LYS A 70 -0.66 -3.27 -7.04
CA LYS A 70 -0.82 -4.46 -7.89
C LYS A 70 -1.32 -4.10 -9.29
N LYS A 71 -2.33 -3.23 -9.42
CA LYS A 71 -2.84 -2.80 -10.73
C LYS A 71 -1.78 -2.09 -11.57
N ILE A 72 -0.86 -1.35 -10.94
CA ILE A 72 0.22 -0.68 -11.66
C ILE A 72 1.23 -1.72 -12.14
N ILE A 73 1.66 -2.62 -11.27
CA ILE A 73 2.56 -3.75 -11.62
C ILE A 73 1.99 -4.58 -12.77
N ASP A 74 0.74 -5.01 -12.65
CA ASP A 74 0.07 -5.83 -13.67
C ASP A 74 0.04 -5.12 -15.03
N ARG A 75 -0.11 -3.78 -15.07
CA ARG A 75 -0.07 -3.00 -16.31
C ARG A 75 1.32 -2.96 -16.97
N TYR A 76 2.39 -2.88 -16.18
CA TYR A 76 3.76 -2.89 -16.72
C TYR A 76 4.19 -4.27 -17.21
N ASN A 77 3.69 -5.35 -16.61
CA ASN A 77 4.03 -6.73 -17.01
C ASN A 77 3.22 -7.27 -18.19
N MET A 78 2.16 -6.57 -18.62
CA MET A 78 1.38 -6.93 -19.83
C MET A 78 1.91 -6.28 -21.11
N VAL A 79 3.04 -5.56 -21.02
CA VAL A 79 3.74 -4.89 -22.14
C VAL A 79 5.01 -5.66 -22.45
#